data_AF-A0A8T4PAU3-F1
#
_entry.id   AF-A0A8T4PAU3-F1
#
_cell.length_a   1.000
_cell.length_b   1.000
_cell.length_c   1.000
_cell.angle_alpha   90.00
_cell.angle_beta   90.00
_cell.angle_gamma   90.00
#
_symmetry.space_group_name_H-M   'P 1'
#
loop_
_entity.id
_entity.type
_entity.pdbx_description
1 polymer ?
#
loop_
_entity_poly.entity_id
_entity_poly.type
_entity_poly.pdbx_seq_one_letter_code
_entity_poly.pdbx_strand_id
1 'polypeptide(L)'
;MTLDNRIQTTVAKEIKEGKFSGSWKVEQTNEIPHISGSINLRGFNRIIIGYNPEYEQVRRGQLVIMARDVARHEINHRRYWGFNGCPRNLEYHIEKIYGPIAEALAPKGFNETDAHYLVNAFEDSILHADLGGRFSLDGITEFFSNVGRNMSEEQYSAFYDAHVKLNMFLWGNKKQKKRVAEYFIHDKEKQKQIAGIVQGFLRKSGLAGLGRDRDRIRALLNDENNWETIARAYAEEFSQLMEPNYALPIINHSGRGTKGRESEKQKGMVEGNEFDREMEKEEYKIRRIQRAYKLGDKIPPLMESFEALDLLYQSIARQLKLRIENYTETEQRPVFWFGERSFDPDRDNLRHLTFGFDDGGEVELKKRTHAETMNIPHKISPRGFPETRFCLLDTSGSMKYNTDNEHDNRGSPINIGKTGAIPWGDNSKYHYALLGWYGLLEYLKQNHLLNQTTIGLGNVSSETRIARGLEESKREALSPQFGGTVIEDSKIKDIFRGRRSLIYTISDGDIFNWEDIKDKFIKGAREHHYFHLQIGPKNKMTEDLEKNSLKVIEIRNGEDLANKVIEITDSSFRRQ
;
A
#
# COMPACT_ATOMS: atom_id res chain seq x y z
N MET A 1 -28.98 -30.82 -22.68
CA MET A 1 -28.44 -29.76 -21.81
C MET A 1 -27.21 -29.17 -22.49
N THR A 2 -27.13 -27.84 -22.67
CA THR A 2 -25.99 -27.15 -23.29
C THR A 2 -24.72 -27.29 -22.43
N LEU A 3 -23.53 -27.07 -23.00
CA LEU A 3 -22.26 -27.06 -22.25
C LEU A 3 -22.33 -26.05 -21.10
N ASP A 4 -22.81 -24.84 -21.38
CA ASP A 4 -22.97 -23.78 -20.38
C ASP A 4 -23.84 -24.22 -19.20
N ASN A 5 -25.03 -24.79 -19.48
CA ASN A 5 -25.91 -25.30 -18.42
C ASN A 5 -25.24 -26.42 -17.60
N ARG A 6 -24.42 -27.28 -18.23
CA ARG A 6 -23.70 -28.34 -17.51
C ARG A 6 -22.66 -27.74 -16.56
N ILE A 7 -21.84 -26.79 -17.03
CA ILE A 7 -20.82 -26.13 -16.22
C ILE A 7 -21.47 -25.36 -15.07
N GLN A 8 -22.49 -24.53 -15.36
CA GLN A 8 -23.21 -23.78 -14.34
C GLN A 8 -23.82 -24.70 -13.27
N THR A 9 -24.47 -25.79 -13.69
CA THR A 9 -25.06 -26.77 -12.76
C THR A 9 -23.98 -27.42 -11.88
N THR A 10 -22.84 -27.77 -12.48
CA THR A 10 -21.70 -28.37 -11.75
C THR A 10 -21.10 -27.39 -10.74
N VAL A 11 -20.84 -26.14 -11.13
CA VAL A 11 -20.30 -25.12 -10.23
C VAL A 11 -21.29 -24.81 -9.11
N ALA A 12 -22.58 -24.62 -9.43
CA ALA A 12 -23.63 -24.37 -8.43
C ALA A 12 -23.70 -25.49 -7.36
N LYS A 13 -23.54 -26.74 -7.80
CA LYS A 13 -23.49 -27.89 -6.89
C LYS A 13 -22.30 -27.79 -5.93
N GLU A 14 -21.11 -27.52 -6.44
CA GLU A 14 -19.90 -27.41 -5.60
C GLU A 14 -19.96 -26.22 -4.64
N ILE A 15 -20.51 -25.08 -5.07
CA ILE A 15 -20.77 -23.91 -4.22
C ILE A 15 -21.67 -24.30 -3.04
N LYS A 16 -22.75 -25.03 -3.31
CA LYS A 16 -23.70 -25.50 -2.28
C LYS A 16 -23.06 -26.51 -1.33
N GLU A 17 -22.34 -27.50 -1.87
CA GLU A 17 -21.66 -28.54 -1.06
C GLU A 17 -20.53 -27.97 -0.20
N GLY A 18 -19.78 -27.01 -0.76
CA GLY A 18 -18.74 -26.27 -0.05
C GLY A 18 -19.28 -25.27 0.98
N LYS A 19 -20.60 -25.07 1.06
CA LYS A 19 -21.29 -24.06 1.90
C LYS A 19 -20.77 -22.64 1.69
N PHE A 20 -20.43 -22.30 0.45
CA PHE A 20 -19.96 -20.97 0.10
C PHE A 20 -21.13 -19.98 0.11
N SER A 21 -21.04 -18.94 0.94
CA SER A 21 -22.12 -17.95 1.13
C SER A 21 -22.00 -16.71 0.25
N GLY A 22 -21.00 -16.67 -0.64
CA GLY A 22 -20.77 -15.56 -1.55
C GLY A 22 -21.56 -15.65 -2.86
N SER A 23 -21.41 -14.61 -3.69
CA SER A 23 -21.80 -14.61 -5.09
C SER A 23 -20.87 -15.48 -5.93
N TRP A 24 -21.34 -15.98 -7.07
CA TRP A 24 -20.47 -16.67 -8.02
C TRP A 24 -20.98 -16.48 -9.44
N LYS A 25 -20.08 -16.61 -10.40
CA LYS A 25 -20.38 -16.47 -11.83
C LYS A 25 -19.57 -17.49 -12.62
N VAL A 26 -20.18 -18.00 -13.68
CA VAL A 26 -19.51 -18.75 -14.74
C VAL A 26 -19.57 -17.90 -16.01
N GLU A 27 -18.47 -17.78 -16.73
CA GLU A 27 -18.42 -17.00 -17.96
C GLU A 27 -17.56 -17.64 -19.04
N GLN A 28 -17.90 -17.34 -20.30
CA GLN A 28 -17.12 -17.78 -21.45
C GLN A 28 -15.94 -16.85 -21.67
N THR A 29 -14.79 -17.44 -21.97
CA THR A 29 -13.55 -16.72 -22.32
C THR A 29 -12.96 -17.30 -23.61
N ASN A 30 -12.06 -16.56 -24.25
CA ASN A 30 -11.27 -17.05 -25.39
C ASN A 30 -9.82 -17.33 -24.99
N GLU A 31 -9.58 -17.45 -23.69
CA GLU A 31 -8.23 -17.53 -23.13
C GLU A 31 -7.73 -18.97 -23.09
N ILE A 32 -6.41 -19.08 -22.93
CA ILE A 32 -5.68 -20.33 -22.73
C ILE A 32 -4.83 -20.12 -21.48
N PRO A 33 -4.95 -20.94 -20.41
CA PRO A 33 -5.65 -22.23 -20.37
C PRO A 33 -7.16 -22.10 -20.55
N HIS A 34 -7.77 -23.15 -21.10
CA HIS A 34 -9.19 -23.14 -21.49
C HIS A 34 -10.16 -23.15 -20.29
N ILE A 35 -9.63 -23.07 -19.08
CA ILE A 35 -10.41 -22.83 -17.87
C ILE A 35 -9.59 -21.96 -16.91
N SER A 36 -10.27 -21.10 -16.18
CA SER A 36 -9.69 -20.29 -15.12
C SER A 36 -10.64 -20.22 -13.92
N GLY A 37 -10.06 -19.99 -12.75
CA GLY A 37 -10.77 -19.73 -11.51
C GLY A 37 -10.21 -18.48 -10.84
N SER A 38 -11.08 -17.73 -10.18
CA SER A 38 -10.66 -16.65 -9.29
C SER A 38 -11.68 -16.46 -8.16
N ILE A 39 -11.20 -16.08 -6.99
CA ILE A 39 -12.00 -15.70 -5.83
C ILE A 39 -11.69 -14.27 -5.37
N ASN A 40 -12.74 -13.53 -4.98
CA ASN A 40 -12.64 -12.22 -4.33
C ASN A 40 -12.36 -12.38 -2.85
N LEU A 41 -11.26 -11.79 -2.41
CA LEU A 41 -10.65 -12.11 -1.12
C LEU A 41 -10.98 -11.12 -0.01
N ARG A 42 -11.41 -9.89 -0.33
CA ARG A 42 -11.87 -8.91 0.67
C ARG A 42 -13.03 -9.46 1.51
N GLY A 43 -13.88 -10.29 0.90
CA GLY A 43 -14.97 -10.98 1.59
C GLY A 43 -14.92 -12.50 1.51
N PHE A 44 -14.01 -13.08 0.71
CA PHE A 44 -14.11 -14.46 0.22
C PHE A 44 -15.55 -14.72 -0.24
N ASN A 45 -16.10 -13.80 -1.04
CA ASN A 45 -17.54 -13.68 -1.27
C ASN A 45 -17.91 -13.59 -2.76
N ARG A 46 -16.95 -13.74 -3.67
CA ARG A 46 -17.23 -13.84 -5.09
C ARG A 46 -16.31 -14.85 -5.75
N ILE A 47 -16.84 -15.81 -6.50
CA ILE A 47 -16.05 -16.74 -7.32
C ILE A 47 -16.38 -16.52 -8.80
N ILE A 48 -15.38 -16.49 -9.67
CA ILE A 48 -15.57 -16.43 -11.12
C ILE A 48 -14.86 -17.63 -11.75
N ILE A 49 -15.59 -18.42 -12.52
CA ILE A 49 -15.05 -19.54 -13.30
C ILE A 49 -15.16 -19.19 -14.78
N GLY A 50 -14.01 -18.96 -15.43
CA GLY A 50 -13.91 -18.73 -16.86
C GLY A 50 -13.74 -20.06 -17.61
N TYR A 51 -14.39 -20.24 -18.75
CA TYR A 51 -14.15 -21.41 -19.60
C TYR A 51 -14.16 -21.06 -21.10
N ASN A 52 -13.29 -21.71 -21.86
CA ASN A 52 -13.25 -21.58 -23.31
C ASN A 52 -14.00 -22.75 -23.96
N PRO A 53 -15.17 -22.52 -24.61
CA PRO A 53 -16.00 -23.57 -25.17
C PRO A 53 -15.34 -24.34 -26.31
N GLU A 54 -14.33 -23.77 -26.98
CA GLU A 54 -13.58 -24.45 -28.05
C GLU A 54 -12.91 -25.73 -27.55
N TYR A 55 -12.54 -25.78 -26.26
CA TYR A 55 -11.90 -26.97 -25.69
C TYR A 55 -12.79 -28.20 -25.65
N GLU A 56 -14.12 -28.03 -25.61
CA GLU A 56 -15.07 -29.15 -25.66
C GLU A 56 -15.00 -29.89 -27.01
N GLN A 57 -14.57 -29.19 -28.07
CA GLN A 57 -14.35 -29.79 -29.40
C GLN A 57 -13.12 -30.70 -29.41
N VAL A 58 -12.09 -30.35 -28.64
CA VAL A 58 -10.84 -31.12 -28.53
C VAL A 58 -10.98 -32.27 -27.53
N ARG A 59 -11.65 -32.03 -26.39
CA ARG A 59 -11.72 -32.95 -25.25
C ARG A 59 -13.12 -32.96 -24.64
N ARG A 60 -14.08 -33.60 -25.32
CA ARG A 60 -15.48 -33.67 -24.90
C ARG A 60 -15.64 -34.10 -23.44
N GLY A 61 -16.33 -33.27 -22.65
CA GLY A 61 -16.68 -33.52 -21.26
C GLY A 61 -15.61 -33.14 -20.24
N GLN A 62 -14.39 -32.78 -20.66
CA GLN A 62 -13.31 -32.44 -19.73
C GLN A 62 -13.52 -31.08 -19.06
N LEU A 63 -14.09 -30.09 -19.76
CA LEU A 63 -14.37 -28.77 -19.18
C LEU A 63 -15.24 -28.85 -17.92
N VAL A 64 -16.22 -29.76 -17.90
CA VAL A 64 -17.10 -29.96 -16.74
C VAL A 64 -16.33 -30.51 -15.54
N ILE A 65 -15.40 -31.44 -15.77
CA ILE A 65 -14.57 -32.03 -14.70
C ILE A 65 -13.57 -30.99 -14.19
N MET A 66 -12.97 -30.21 -15.09
CA MET A 66 -12.09 -29.11 -14.74
C MET A 66 -12.84 -28.06 -13.92
N ALA A 67 -14.03 -27.62 -14.36
CA ALA A 67 -14.82 -26.60 -13.67
C ALA A 67 -15.22 -27.03 -12.26
N ARG A 68 -15.55 -28.31 -12.08
CA ARG A 68 -15.82 -28.88 -10.76
C ARG A 68 -14.63 -28.73 -9.82
N ASP A 69 -13.45 -29.13 -10.27
CA ASP A 69 -12.27 -29.16 -9.40
C ASP A 69 -11.68 -27.77 -9.19
N VAL A 70 -11.73 -26.89 -10.19
CA VAL A 70 -11.39 -25.47 -10.04
C VAL A 70 -12.36 -24.78 -9.07
N ALA A 71 -13.67 -25.02 -9.17
CA ALA A 71 -14.61 -24.45 -8.18
C ALA A 71 -14.30 -24.91 -6.75
N ARG A 72 -13.95 -26.19 -6.55
CA ARG A 72 -13.51 -26.70 -5.23
C ARG A 72 -12.25 -26.00 -4.75
N HIS A 73 -11.28 -25.82 -5.64
CA HIS A 73 -10.04 -25.08 -5.37
C HIS A 73 -10.35 -23.66 -4.87
N GLU A 74 -11.13 -22.89 -5.64
CA GLU A 74 -11.46 -21.50 -5.31
C GLU A 74 -12.18 -21.39 -3.96
N ILE A 75 -13.15 -22.28 -3.69
CA ILE A 75 -13.85 -22.32 -2.39
C ILE A 75 -12.87 -22.63 -1.25
N ASN A 76 -11.88 -23.50 -1.50
CA ASN A 76 -10.95 -23.95 -0.48
C ASN A 76 -9.88 -22.90 -0.11
N HIS A 77 -9.73 -21.80 -0.84
CA HIS A 77 -8.90 -20.68 -0.38
C HIS A 77 -9.33 -20.14 0.98
N ARG A 78 -10.65 -20.12 1.26
CA ARG A 78 -11.20 -19.80 2.58
C ARG A 78 -11.29 -21.05 3.43
N ARG A 79 -12.13 -21.99 2.99
CA ARG A 79 -12.44 -23.27 3.62
C ARG A 79 -13.53 -24.00 2.83
N TYR A 80 -13.22 -25.11 2.18
CA TYR A 80 -14.27 -26.02 1.73
C TYR A 80 -14.82 -26.80 2.94
N TRP A 81 -16.11 -27.11 2.96
CA TRP A 81 -16.71 -27.82 4.10
C TRP A 81 -15.95 -29.12 4.46
N GLY A 82 -15.38 -29.16 5.67
CA GLY A 82 -14.61 -30.30 6.17
C GLY A 82 -13.11 -30.28 5.81
N PHE A 83 -12.63 -29.18 5.25
CA PHE A 83 -11.22 -28.90 4.97
C PHE A 83 -10.77 -27.67 5.76
N ASN A 84 -9.47 -27.37 5.70
CA ASN A 84 -8.89 -26.25 6.43
C ASN A 84 -8.67 -25.03 5.53
N GLY A 85 -8.30 -25.26 4.27
CA GLY A 85 -8.04 -24.20 3.30
C GLY A 85 -6.70 -23.49 3.47
N CYS A 86 -6.31 -22.74 2.44
CA CYS A 86 -5.06 -21.97 2.37
C CYS A 86 -5.23 -20.79 1.38
N PRO A 87 -4.92 -19.54 1.75
CA PRO A 87 -4.31 -19.11 3.01
C PRO A 87 -5.34 -18.88 4.14
N ARG A 88 -6.63 -19.13 3.94
CA ARG A 88 -7.77 -18.89 4.87
C ARG A 88 -8.14 -17.42 5.05
N ASN A 89 -7.13 -16.55 5.16
CA ASN A 89 -7.27 -15.11 5.27
C ASN A 89 -6.04 -14.39 4.68
N LEU A 90 -6.16 -13.07 4.54
CA LEU A 90 -5.14 -12.20 3.98
C LEU A 90 -3.91 -12.07 4.89
N GLU A 91 -4.11 -12.13 6.21
CA GLU A 91 -3.03 -12.03 7.18
C GLU A 91 -2.06 -13.21 7.05
N TYR A 92 -2.56 -14.43 6.91
CA TYR A 92 -1.72 -15.60 6.74
C TYR A 92 -1.07 -15.66 5.36
N HIS A 93 -1.78 -15.23 4.31
CA HIS A 93 -1.19 -15.06 2.99
C HIS A 93 0.10 -14.23 3.08
N ILE A 94 0.04 -13.10 3.80
CA ILE A 94 1.15 -12.15 3.86
C ILE A 94 2.22 -12.58 4.86
N GLU A 95 1.82 -12.88 6.09
CA GLU A 95 2.76 -13.11 7.20
C GLU A 95 3.41 -14.49 7.12
N LYS A 96 2.68 -15.49 6.63
CA LYS A 96 3.13 -16.89 6.68
C LYS A 96 3.60 -17.42 5.33
N ILE A 97 3.26 -16.76 4.22
CA ILE A 97 3.56 -17.27 2.88
C ILE A 97 4.33 -16.24 2.03
N TYR A 98 3.71 -15.11 1.68
CA TYR A 98 4.31 -14.08 0.83
C TYR A 98 5.58 -13.49 1.45
N GLY A 99 5.52 -13.02 2.70
CA GLY A 99 6.68 -12.42 3.38
C GLY A 99 7.91 -13.35 3.39
N PRO A 100 7.78 -14.60 3.87
CA PRO A 100 8.88 -15.57 3.85
C PRO A 100 9.42 -15.88 2.45
N ILE A 101 8.56 -15.91 1.42
CA ILE A 101 8.96 -16.09 0.02
C ILE A 101 9.72 -14.85 -0.49
N ALA A 102 9.15 -13.66 -0.34
CA ALA A 102 9.74 -12.40 -0.78
C ALA A 102 11.11 -12.16 -0.12
N GLU A 103 11.24 -12.40 1.19
CA GLU A 103 12.51 -12.31 1.92
C GLU A 103 13.59 -13.27 1.40
N ALA A 104 13.20 -14.49 0.99
CA ALA A 104 14.14 -15.47 0.46
C ALA A 104 14.57 -15.17 -0.99
N LEU A 105 13.74 -14.43 -1.72
CA LEU A 105 13.93 -14.07 -3.12
C LEU A 105 14.67 -12.74 -3.31
N ALA A 106 14.42 -11.74 -2.45
CA ALA A 106 14.97 -10.40 -2.60
C ALA A 106 16.52 -10.35 -2.71
N PRO A 107 17.30 -11.10 -1.90
CA PRO A 107 18.76 -11.11 -2.02
C PRO A 107 19.28 -11.68 -3.36
N LYS A 108 18.44 -12.40 -4.11
CA LYS A 108 18.75 -12.99 -5.41
C LYS A 108 18.30 -12.10 -6.58
N GLY A 109 17.75 -10.92 -6.31
CA GLY A 109 17.35 -9.94 -7.32
C GLY A 109 15.97 -10.17 -7.97
N PHE A 110 15.17 -11.10 -7.46
CA PHE A 110 13.79 -11.30 -7.91
C PHE A 110 12.88 -10.15 -7.44
N ASN A 111 11.88 -9.82 -8.25
CA ASN A 111 10.94 -8.74 -7.98
C ASN A 111 9.65 -9.25 -7.29
N GLU A 112 8.72 -8.34 -6.98
CA GLU A 112 7.44 -8.70 -6.35
C GLU A 112 6.59 -9.62 -7.21
N THR A 113 6.57 -9.43 -8.53
CA THR A 113 5.83 -10.27 -9.46
C THR A 113 6.32 -11.72 -9.43
N ASP A 114 7.64 -11.92 -9.33
CA ASP A 114 8.24 -13.24 -9.13
C ASP A 114 7.79 -13.87 -7.80
N ALA A 115 7.75 -13.07 -6.73
CA ALA A 115 7.28 -13.53 -5.42
C ALA A 115 5.81 -13.97 -5.45
N HIS A 116 4.91 -13.16 -6.03
CA HIS A 116 3.48 -13.50 -6.18
C HIS A 116 3.28 -14.79 -6.98
N TYR A 117 4.06 -14.98 -8.05
CA TYR A 117 4.00 -16.20 -8.84
C TYR A 117 4.35 -17.44 -8.02
N LEU A 118 5.39 -17.36 -7.17
CA LEU A 118 5.76 -18.47 -6.29
C LEU A 118 4.73 -18.72 -5.19
N VAL A 119 4.17 -17.65 -4.62
CA VAL A 119 3.13 -17.73 -3.60
C VAL A 119 1.92 -18.46 -4.13
N ASN A 120 1.42 -18.09 -5.31
CA ASN A 120 0.29 -18.76 -5.95
C ASN A 120 0.58 -20.25 -6.17
N ALA A 121 1.73 -20.59 -6.78
CA ALA A 121 2.10 -21.98 -7.00
C ALA A 121 2.26 -22.78 -5.68
N PHE A 122 2.72 -22.13 -4.62
CA PHE A 122 2.86 -22.75 -3.31
C PHE A 122 1.50 -23.01 -2.65
N GLU A 123 0.62 -22.01 -2.63
CA GLU A 123 -0.74 -22.11 -2.08
C GLU A 123 -1.55 -23.20 -2.80
N ASP A 124 -1.47 -23.24 -4.14
CA ASP A 124 -2.09 -24.29 -4.96
C ASP A 124 -1.64 -25.68 -4.53
N SER A 125 -0.35 -25.85 -4.23
CA SER A 125 0.19 -27.14 -3.80
C SER A 125 -0.39 -27.59 -2.46
N ILE A 126 -0.60 -26.66 -1.52
CA ILE A 126 -1.27 -26.93 -0.24
C ILE A 126 -2.75 -27.26 -0.48
N LEU A 127 -3.46 -26.42 -1.25
CA LEU A 127 -4.88 -26.58 -1.54
C LEU A 127 -5.21 -27.92 -2.20
N HIS A 128 -4.43 -28.30 -3.21
CA HIS A 128 -4.63 -29.57 -3.88
C HIS A 128 -4.27 -30.77 -2.98
N ALA A 129 -3.26 -30.65 -2.12
CA ALA A 129 -2.95 -31.69 -1.14
C ALA A 129 -4.08 -31.86 -0.11
N ASP A 130 -4.70 -30.76 0.31
CA ASP A 130 -5.85 -30.74 1.20
C ASP A 130 -7.05 -31.44 0.54
N LEU A 131 -7.51 -30.93 -0.62
CA LEU A 131 -8.65 -31.46 -1.37
C LEU A 131 -8.49 -32.92 -1.80
N GLY A 132 -7.26 -33.31 -2.18
CA GLY A 132 -6.91 -34.67 -2.59
C GLY A 132 -7.11 -35.74 -1.50
N GLY A 133 -7.40 -35.33 -0.26
CA GLY A 133 -7.79 -36.24 0.81
C GLY A 133 -9.18 -36.85 0.68
N ARG A 134 -10.09 -36.20 -0.05
CA ARG A 134 -11.46 -36.73 -0.25
C ARG A 134 -11.91 -36.73 -1.70
N PHE A 135 -11.33 -35.88 -2.54
CA PHE A 135 -11.75 -35.72 -3.92
C PHE A 135 -10.72 -36.27 -4.90
N SER A 136 -11.20 -36.88 -5.99
CA SER A 136 -10.36 -37.11 -7.16
C SER A 136 -10.15 -35.79 -7.89
N LEU A 137 -8.90 -35.35 -7.98
CA LEU A 137 -8.49 -34.12 -8.66
C LEU A 137 -8.16 -34.37 -10.15
N ASP A 138 -9.04 -35.08 -10.84
CA ASP A 138 -8.87 -35.40 -12.26
C ASP A 138 -9.00 -34.15 -13.15
N GLY A 139 -9.81 -33.17 -12.73
CA GLY A 139 -9.96 -31.87 -13.38
C GLY A 139 -8.71 -31.02 -13.26
N ILE A 140 -8.07 -30.99 -12.08
CA ILE A 140 -6.75 -30.33 -11.91
C ILE A 140 -5.68 -31.04 -12.73
N THR A 141 -5.72 -32.37 -12.81
CA THR A 141 -4.79 -33.13 -13.67
C THR A 141 -4.98 -32.79 -15.15
N GLU A 142 -6.22 -32.63 -15.61
CA GLU A 142 -6.51 -32.18 -16.98
C GLU A 142 -6.12 -30.72 -17.18
N PHE A 143 -6.28 -29.85 -16.17
CA PHE A 143 -5.75 -28.48 -16.19
C PHE A 143 -4.24 -28.46 -16.42
N PHE A 144 -3.46 -29.26 -15.68
CA PHE A 144 -2.03 -29.39 -15.92
C PHE A 144 -1.72 -29.86 -17.35
N SER A 145 -2.46 -30.87 -17.82
CA SER A 145 -2.31 -31.34 -19.21
C SER A 145 -2.67 -30.26 -20.24
N ASN A 146 -3.67 -29.41 -19.95
CA ASN A 146 -4.06 -28.27 -20.77
C ASN A 146 -2.93 -27.25 -20.87
N VAL A 147 -2.30 -26.93 -19.73
CA VAL A 147 -1.13 -26.03 -19.70
C VAL A 147 0.03 -26.62 -20.51
N GLY A 148 0.35 -27.91 -20.32
CA GLY A 148 1.44 -28.58 -21.04
C GLY A 148 1.28 -28.53 -22.55
N ARG A 149 0.09 -28.85 -23.07
CA ARG A 149 -0.24 -28.78 -24.51
C ARG A 149 -0.12 -27.39 -25.12
N ASN A 150 -0.29 -26.34 -24.30
CA ASN A 150 -0.32 -24.97 -24.78
C ASN A 150 1.01 -24.22 -24.57
N MET A 151 2.06 -24.92 -24.16
CA MET A 151 3.42 -24.40 -24.16
C MET A 151 4.09 -24.59 -25.54
N SER A 152 5.10 -23.78 -25.85
CA SER A 152 5.72 -23.68 -27.20
C SER A 152 6.33 -24.98 -27.75
N GLU A 153 6.57 -25.97 -26.90
CA GLU A 153 7.12 -27.28 -27.26
C GLU A 153 6.24 -28.44 -26.79
N GLU A 154 4.98 -28.15 -26.41
CA GLU A 154 4.11 -29.10 -25.69
C GLU A 154 4.76 -29.69 -24.43
N GLN A 155 5.71 -28.96 -23.84
CA GLN A 155 6.43 -29.35 -22.63
C GLN A 155 6.36 -28.22 -21.61
N TYR A 156 6.35 -28.59 -20.33
CA TYR A 156 6.39 -27.62 -19.26
C TYR A 156 7.73 -26.86 -19.22
N SER A 157 7.68 -25.63 -18.71
CA SER A 157 8.89 -24.94 -18.26
C SER A 157 9.54 -25.71 -17.09
N ALA A 158 10.84 -25.49 -16.83
CA ALA A 158 11.54 -26.21 -15.77
C ALA A 158 10.89 -26.03 -14.39
N PHE A 159 10.51 -24.80 -14.04
CA PHE A 159 9.75 -24.51 -12.83
C PHE A 159 8.40 -25.25 -12.80
N TYR A 160 7.62 -25.16 -13.88
CA TYR A 160 6.28 -25.73 -13.89
C TYR A 160 6.31 -27.26 -13.88
N ASP A 161 7.31 -27.88 -14.52
CA ASP A 161 7.58 -29.32 -14.40
C ASP A 161 7.84 -29.72 -12.93
N ALA A 162 8.72 -29.00 -12.24
CA ALA A 162 8.97 -29.22 -10.82
C ALA A 162 7.70 -29.07 -9.97
N HIS A 163 6.89 -28.05 -10.24
CA HIS A 163 5.64 -27.77 -9.53
C HIS A 163 4.60 -28.89 -9.75
N VAL A 164 4.42 -29.36 -10.99
CA VAL A 164 3.52 -30.47 -11.31
C VAL A 164 4.03 -31.78 -10.70
N LYS A 165 5.35 -32.05 -10.74
CA LYS A 165 5.96 -33.21 -10.08
C LYS A 165 5.73 -33.19 -8.57
N LEU A 166 5.85 -32.03 -7.93
CA LEU A 166 5.53 -31.87 -6.51
C LEU A 166 4.05 -32.16 -6.24
N ASN A 167 3.12 -31.56 -6.99
CA ASN A 167 1.69 -31.83 -6.84
C ASN A 167 1.36 -33.33 -7.01
N MET A 168 1.95 -33.97 -8.02
CA MET A 168 1.80 -35.40 -8.23
C MET A 168 2.39 -36.24 -7.09
N PHE A 169 3.45 -35.78 -6.43
CA PHE A 169 3.98 -36.41 -5.22
C PHE A 169 2.98 -36.28 -4.06
N LEU A 170 2.46 -35.08 -3.82
CA LEU A 170 1.58 -34.75 -2.69
C LEU A 170 0.24 -35.49 -2.74
N TRP A 171 -0.43 -35.53 -3.90
CA TRP A 171 -1.80 -36.07 -4.02
C TRP A 171 -2.03 -37.00 -5.24
N GLY A 172 -1.21 -36.89 -6.29
CA GLY A 172 -1.44 -37.58 -7.56
C GLY A 172 -1.37 -39.12 -7.49
N ASN A 173 -2.32 -39.82 -8.11
CA ASN A 173 -2.31 -41.28 -8.25
C ASN A 173 -1.52 -41.75 -9.50
N LYS A 174 -1.33 -43.07 -9.67
CA LYS A 174 -0.56 -43.63 -10.80
C LYS A 174 -1.12 -43.23 -12.18
N LYS A 175 -2.44 -43.17 -12.33
CA LYS A 175 -3.11 -42.81 -13.60
C LYS A 175 -2.93 -41.33 -13.92
N GLN A 176 -3.08 -40.47 -12.91
CA GLN A 176 -2.86 -39.03 -13.04
C GLN A 176 -1.41 -38.70 -13.38
N LYS A 177 -0.45 -39.34 -12.68
CA LYS A 177 0.99 -39.26 -12.98
C LYS A 177 1.29 -39.61 -14.43
N LYS A 178 0.75 -40.73 -14.92
CA LYS A 178 0.95 -41.15 -16.31
C LYS A 178 0.40 -40.12 -17.30
N ARG A 179 -0.72 -39.47 -16.98
CA ARG A 179 -1.33 -38.47 -17.88
C ARG A 179 -0.48 -37.22 -18.04
N VAL A 180 0.05 -36.66 -16.94
CA VAL A 180 0.86 -35.43 -17.02
C VAL A 180 2.30 -35.70 -17.44
N ALA A 181 2.77 -36.95 -17.38
CA ALA A 181 4.15 -37.30 -17.69
C ALA A 181 4.55 -37.09 -19.15
N GLU A 182 3.58 -37.05 -20.07
CA GLU A 182 3.78 -36.74 -21.48
C GLU A 182 4.32 -35.32 -21.70
N TYR A 183 4.04 -34.40 -20.77
CA TYR A 183 4.43 -32.98 -20.87
C TYR A 183 5.67 -32.64 -20.02
N PHE A 184 6.27 -33.62 -19.35
CA PHE A 184 7.51 -33.40 -18.59
C PHE A 184 8.70 -33.19 -19.52
N ILE A 185 9.68 -32.40 -19.06
CA ILE A 185 10.95 -32.26 -19.75
C ILE A 185 11.63 -33.64 -19.79
N HIS A 186 12.06 -34.07 -20.97
CA HIS A 186 12.71 -35.37 -21.19
C HIS A 186 14.23 -35.33 -21.24
N ASP A 187 14.82 -34.12 -21.20
CA ASP A 187 16.26 -33.94 -21.07
C ASP A 187 16.77 -34.47 -19.72
N LYS A 188 17.75 -35.37 -19.75
CA LYS A 188 18.22 -36.10 -18.56
C LYS A 188 18.86 -35.20 -17.51
N GLU A 189 19.65 -34.22 -17.93
CA GLU A 189 20.34 -33.32 -17.00
C GLU A 189 19.34 -32.37 -16.33
N LYS A 190 18.42 -31.77 -17.09
CA LYS A 190 17.32 -30.98 -16.54
C LYS A 190 16.41 -31.81 -15.63
N GLN A 191 16.10 -33.05 -15.99
CA GLN A 191 15.34 -33.94 -15.11
C GLN A 191 16.03 -34.18 -13.78
N LYS A 192 17.35 -34.40 -13.79
CA LYS A 192 18.16 -34.59 -12.58
C LYS A 192 18.18 -33.31 -11.72
N GLN A 193 18.32 -32.14 -12.34
CA GLN A 193 18.23 -30.85 -11.67
C GLN A 193 16.85 -30.65 -11.01
N ILE A 194 15.77 -30.83 -11.78
CA ILE A 194 14.38 -30.72 -11.29
C ILE A 194 14.11 -31.68 -10.14
N ALA A 195 14.54 -32.95 -10.27
CA ALA A 195 14.41 -33.93 -9.20
C ALA A 195 15.20 -33.51 -7.95
N GLY A 196 16.42 -33.00 -8.12
CA GLY A 196 17.24 -32.47 -7.04
C GLY A 196 16.55 -31.35 -6.27
N ILE A 197 15.89 -30.42 -6.97
CA ILE A 197 15.17 -29.28 -6.39
C ILE A 197 13.92 -29.73 -5.64
N VAL A 198 13.12 -30.62 -6.23
CA VAL A 198 11.94 -31.18 -5.52
C VAL A 198 12.39 -31.94 -4.27
N GLN A 199 13.47 -32.73 -4.32
CA GLN A 199 14.00 -33.41 -3.15
C GLN A 199 14.60 -32.45 -2.11
N GLY A 200 15.26 -31.38 -2.55
CA GLY A 200 15.74 -30.28 -1.70
C GLY A 200 14.60 -29.66 -0.91
N PHE A 201 13.50 -29.33 -1.60
CA PHE A 201 12.29 -28.80 -0.98
C PHE A 201 11.69 -29.79 0.02
N LEU A 202 11.49 -31.05 -0.37
CA LEU A 202 10.94 -32.08 0.52
C LEU A 202 11.78 -32.26 1.79
N ARG A 203 13.11 -32.18 1.68
CA ARG A 203 14.01 -32.27 2.84
C ARG A 203 13.89 -31.05 3.75
N LYS A 204 13.97 -29.84 3.21
CA LYS A 204 13.94 -28.59 3.98
C LYS A 204 12.58 -28.32 4.64
N SER A 205 11.49 -28.72 3.98
CA SER A 205 10.12 -28.62 4.52
C SER A 205 9.78 -29.70 5.55
N GLY A 206 10.64 -30.71 5.76
CA GLY A 206 10.36 -31.86 6.62
C GLY A 206 9.45 -32.93 5.98
N LEU A 207 8.95 -32.72 4.76
CA LEU A 207 8.08 -33.67 4.05
C LEU A 207 8.79 -34.98 3.69
N ALA A 208 10.11 -34.96 3.48
CA ALA A 208 10.88 -36.15 3.11
C ALA A 208 10.79 -37.27 4.17
N GLY A 209 10.77 -36.90 5.45
CA GLY A 209 10.68 -37.86 6.56
C GLY A 209 9.31 -38.56 6.68
N LEU A 210 8.30 -38.06 5.98
CA LEU A 210 6.94 -38.63 5.97
C LEU A 210 6.73 -39.67 4.87
N GLY A 211 7.68 -39.83 3.95
CA GLY A 211 7.63 -40.80 2.87
C GLY A 211 6.41 -40.60 1.96
N ARG A 212 5.50 -41.59 1.92
CA ARG A 212 4.26 -41.55 1.13
C ARG A 212 2.99 -41.49 1.99
N ASP A 213 3.13 -41.18 3.28
CA ASP A 213 1.99 -41.02 4.19
C ASP A 213 1.26 -39.70 3.89
N ARG A 214 0.21 -39.81 3.08
CA ARG A 214 -0.55 -38.65 2.58
C ARG A 214 -1.27 -37.89 3.68
N ASP A 215 -1.70 -38.57 4.73
CA ASP A 215 -2.44 -37.92 5.81
C ASP A 215 -1.52 -37.12 6.71
N ARG A 216 -0.32 -37.65 7.01
CA ARG A 216 0.71 -36.88 7.71
C ARG A 216 1.25 -35.73 6.88
N ILE A 217 1.46 -35.92 5.58
CA ILE A 217 1.84 -34.84 4.65
C ILE A 217 0.79 -33.73 4.66
N ARG A 218 -0.50 -34.08 4.55
CA ARG A 218 -1.59 -33.12 4.59
C ARG A 218 -1.66 -32.40 5.94
N ALA A 219 -1.51 -33.12 7.05
CA ALA A 219 -1.52 -32.51 8.37
C ALA A 219 -0.39 -31.48 8.53
N LEU A 220 0.82 -31.79 8.05
CA LEU A 220 1.95 -30.85 8.07
C LEU A 220 1.67 -29.61 7.22
N LEU A 221 1.21 -29.81 5.97
CA LEU A 221 0.93 -28.73 5.02
C LEU A 221 -0.24 -27.84 5.45
N ASN A 222 -1.19 -28.36 6.21
CA ASN A 222 -2.35 -27.61 6.70
C ASN A 222 -2.13 -26.97 8.09
N ASP A 223 -0.96 -27.15 8.70
CA ASP A 223 -0.65 -26.48 9.96
C ASP A 223 0.05 -25.15 9.67
N GLU A 224 -0.66 -24.06 9.99
CA GLU A 224 -0.26 -22.66 9.76
C GLU A 224 1.07 -22.32 10.43
N ASN A 225 1.42 -23.03 11.51
CA ASN A 225 2.68 -22.83 12.22
C ASN A 225 3.88 -23.26 11.38
N ASN A 226 3.69 -24.17 10.41
CA ASN A 226 4.75 -24.64 9.53
C ASN A 226 4.88 -23.82 8.25
N TRP A 227 3.86 -23.02 7.89
CA TRP A 227 3.79 -22.32 6.60
C TRP A 227 4.99 -21.44 6.33
N GLU A 228 5.47 -20.69 7.33
CA GLU A 228 6.65 -19.83 7.16
C GLU A 228 7.90 -20.61 6.76
N THR A 229 8.18 -21.73 7.45
CA THR A 229 9.34 -22.59 7.15
C THR A 229 9.19 -23.26 5.78
N ILE A 230 7.99 -23.75 5.47
CA ILE A 230 7.75 -24.46 4.21
C ILE A 230 7.78 -23.48 3.02
N ALA A 231 7.19 -22.30 3.16
CA ALA A 231 7.18 -21.26 2.13
C ALA A 231 8.60 -20.77 1.82
N ARG A 232 9.42 -20.53 2.86
CA ARG A 232 10.84 -20.20 2.70
C ARG A 232 11.61 -21.31 1.98
N ALA A 233 11.41 -22.57 2.38
CA ALA A 233 12.02 -23.72 1.71
C ALA A 233 11.58 -23.85 0.24
N TYR A 234 10.31 -23.54 -0.07
CA TYR A 234 9.81 -23.53 -1.43
C TYR A 234 10.52 -22.48 -2.26
N ALA A 235 10.59 -21.23 -1.78
CA ALA A 235 11.30 -20.15 -2.46
C ALA A 235 12.79 -20.44 -2.68
N GLU A 236 13.49 -20.92 -1.66
CA GLU A 236 14.93 -21.21 -1.76
C GLU A 236 15.28 -22.24 -2.83
N GLU A 237 14.43 -23.26 -2.99
CA GLU A 237 14.67 -24.38 -3.89
C GLU A 237 14.12 -24.09 -5.28
N PHE A 238 12.85 -23.67 -5.39
CA PHE A 238 12.20 -23.47 -6.68
C PHE A 238 12.73 -22.25 -7.44
N SER A 239 13.27 -21.22 -6.76
CA SER A 239 13.88 -20.08 -7.45
C SER A 239 15.10 -20.48 -8.28
N GLN A 240 15.71 -21.64 -8.06
CA GLN A 240 16.85 -22.13 -8.85
C GLN A 240 16.45 -22.56 -10.27
N LEU A 241 15.14 -22.63 -10.57
CA LEU A 241 14.59 -22.91 -11.89
C LEU A 241 14.06 -21.65 -12.58
N MET A 242 14.36 -20.49 -12.01
CA MET A 242 13.87 -19.19 -12.45
C MET A 242 15.03 -18.20 -12.53
N GLU A 243 14.86 -17.19 -13.37
CA GLU A 243 15.76 -16.04 -13.45
C GLU A 243 15.01 -14.80 -12.95
N PRO A 244 15.67 -13.74 -12.45
CA PRO A 244 15.00 -12.50 -12.07
C PRO A 244 14.10 -11.95 -13.19
N ASN A 245 12.91 -11.46 -12.83
CA ASN A 245 11.84 -11.11 -13.78
C ASN A 245 11.36 -12.33 -14.58
N TYR A 246 11.35 -13.50 -13.94
CA TYR A 246 10.76 -14.70 -14.51
C TYR A 246 9.29 -14.42 -14.77
N ALA A 247 8.54 -13.94 -13.80
CA ALA A 247 7.11 -13.69 -13.91
C ALA A 247 6.82 -12.39 -14.70
N LEU A 248 5.97 -12.47 -15.72
CA LEU A 248 5.40 -11.29 -16.36
C LEU A 248 4.45 -10.58 -15.38
N PRO A 249 4.29 -9.25 -15.47
CA PRO A 249 3.30 -8.53 -14.69
C PRO A 249 1.94 -9.23 -14.76
N ILE A 250 1.28 -9.24 -13.61
CA ILE A 250 0.24 -10.20 -13.21
C ILE A 250 -0.93 -10.28 -14.22
N ILE A 251 -1.11 -9.22 -15.01
CA ILE A 251 -2.07 -9.07 -16.12
C ILE A 251 -1.96 -10.21 -17.16
N ASN A 252 -0.87 -10.98 -17.18
CA ASN A 252 -0.60 -12.03 -18.18
C ASN A 252 -0.46 -13.46 -17.62
N HIS A 253 -0.84 -13.75 -16.37
CA HIS A 253 -0.69 -15.09 -15.79
C HIS A 253 -1.76 -16.09 -16.28
N SER A 254 -1.59 -16.57 -17.50
CA SER A 254 -2.40 -17.62 -18.09
C SER A 254 -1.57 -18.86 -18.37
N GLY A 255 -0.93 -19.45 -17.34
CA GLY A 255 -0.24 -20.76 -17.40
C GLY A 255 0.91 -20.92 -18.43
N ARG A 256 1.14 -19.94 -19.30
CA ARG A 256 2.22 -19.89 -20.27
C ARG A 256 3.46 -19.46 -19.51
N GLY A 257 4.50 -20.29 -19.51
CA GLY A 257 5.85 -19.80 -19.19
C GLY A 257 6.08 -18.46 -19.89
N THR A 258 6.71 -17.55 -19.18
CA THR A 258 6.66 -16.09 -19.25
C THR A 258 7.35 -15.46 -20.47
N LYS A 259 7.00 -15.94 -21.66
CA LYS A 259 7.35 -15.34 -22.96
C LYS A 259 6.10 -14.98 -23.77
N GLY A 260 5.01 -14.63 -23.09
CA GLY A 260 3.79 -14.14 -23.74
C GLY A 260 4.01 -12.73 -24.31
N ARG A 261 3.64 -12.52 -25.58
CA ARG A 261 3.52 -11.18 -26.18
C ARG A 261 2.44 -10.39 -25.44
N GLU A 262 2.74 -9.13 -25.10
CA GLU A 262 1.74 -8.17 -24.64
C GLU A 262 0.53 -8.17 -25.59
N SER A 263 -0.66 -8.46 -25.08
CA SER A 263 -1.88 -8.19 -25.82
C SER A 263 -2.30 -6.74 -25.55
N GLU A 264 -2.42 -5.93 -26.60
CA GLU A 264 -2.79 -4.50 -26.50
C GLU A 264 -4.17 -4.25 -25.84
N LYS A 265 -4.96 -5.30 -25.58
CA LYS A 265 -6.33 -5.22 -25.05
C LYS A 265 -6.44 -5.21 -23.52
N GLN A 266 -5.35 -5.40 -22.76
CA GLN A 266 -5.40 -5.41 -21.28
C GLN A 266 -4.82 -4.16 -20.61
N LYS A 267 -4.66 -3.04 -21.34
CA LYS A 267 -4.36 -1.74 -20.71
C LYS A 267 -5.58 -1.26 -19.91
N GLY A 268 -5.58 -1.51 -18.60
CA GLY A 268 -6.53 -0.93 -17.63
C GLY A 268 -7.31 -1.93 -16.78
N MET A 269 -7.16 -3.23 -17.01
CA MET A 269 -7.66 -4.27 -16.09
C MET A 269 -6.45 -4.90 -15.40
N VAL A 270 -6.29 -4.65 -14.10
CA VAL A 270 -5.17 -5.17 -13.28
C VAL A 270 -5.36 -6.68 -13.07
N GLU A 271 -5.40 -7.54 -14.07
CA GLU A 271 -5.56 -8.98 -13.83
C GLU A 271 -4.45 -9.53 -12.93
N GLY A 272 -4.88 -10.34 -11.96
CA GLY A 272 -4.15 -10.78 -10.78
C GLY A 272 -5.11 -11.32 -9.74
N ASN A 273 -4.63 -12.22 -8.89
CA ASN A 273 -5.45 -12.67 -7.78
C ASN A 273 -5.86 -11.41 -6.97
N GLU A 274 -7.00 -11.45 -6.29
CA GLU A 274 -7.45 -10.25 -5.59
C GLU A 274 -6.55 -9.91 -4.37
N PHE A 275 -5.67 -10.83 -3.93
CA PHE A 275 -4.64 -10.58 -2.89
C PHE A 275 -3.69 -9.47 -3.33
N ASP A 276 -3.18 -9.57 -4.56
CA ASP A 276 -2.16 -8.65 -5.08
C ASP A 276 -2.77 -7.24 -5.26
N ARG A 277 -3.98 -7.16 -5.81
CA ARG A 277 -4.73 -5.88 -5.89
C ARG A 277 -5.04 -5.28 -4.54
N GLU A 278 -5.26 -6.11 -3.51
CA GLU A 278 -5.57 -5.64 -2.16
C GLU A 278 -4.33 -5.17 -1.42
N MET A 279 -3.19 -5.85 -1.59
CA MET A 279 -1.90 -5.40 -1.07
C MET A 279 -1.52 -4.01 -1.60
N GLU A 280 -1.92 -3.68 -2.82
CA GLU A 280 -1.73 -2.34 -3.39
C GLU A 280 -2.64 -1.24 -2.84
N LYS A 281 -3.72 -1.58 -2.11
CA LYS A 281 -4.63 -0.55 -1.58
C LYS A 281 -3.98 0.22 -0.45
N GLU A 282 -3.96 1.54 -0.56
CA GLU A 282 -3.40 2.45 0.46
C GLU A 282 -3.97 2.18 1.86
N GLU A 283 -5.28 1.97 2.00
CA GLU A 283 -5.92 1.64 3.28
C GLU A 283 -5.35 0.37 3.92
N TYR A 284 -5.06 -0.65 3.09
CA TYR A 284 -4.47 -1.89 3.56
C TYR A 284 -3.02 -1.67 3.99
N LYS A 285 -2.22 -1.00 3.16
CA LYS A 285 -0.82 -0.65 3.46
C LYS A 285 -0.72 0.14 4.78
N ILE A 286 -1.61 1.12 5.00
CA ILE A 286 -1.72 1.88 6.26
C ILE A 286 -2.01 0.95 7.46
N ARG A 287 -3.04 0.10 7.38
CA ARG A 287 -3.37 -0.83 8.49
C ARG A 287 -2.20 -1.76 8.80
N ARG A 288 -1.51 -2.24 7.75
CA ARG A 288 -0.40 -3.17 7.88
C ARG A 288 0.81 -2.51 8.54
N ILE A 289 1.22 -1.32 8.09
CA ILE A 289 2.36 -0.63 8.71
C ILE A 289 2.05 -0.18 10.14
N GLN A 290 0.81 0.23 10.43
CA GLN A 290 0.37 0.50 11.81
C GLN A 290 0.47 -0.74 12.71
N ARG A 291 0.08 -1.92 12.20
CA ARG A 291 0.21 -3.17 12.96
C ARG A 291 1.68 -3.49 13.23
N ALA A 292 2.53 -3.39 12.21
CA ALA A 292 3.97 -3.61 12.36
C ALA A 292 4.56 -2.65 13.42
N TYR A 293 4.22 -1.36 13.35
CA TYR A 293 4.60 -0.36 14.35
C TYR A 293 4.13 -0.72 15.77
N LYS A 294 2.85 -1.09 15.94
CA LYS A 294 2.29 -1.48 17.25
C LYS A 294 2.99 -2.71 17.83
N LEU A 295 3.32 -3.70 17.01
CA LEU A 295 3.98 -4.92 17.43
C LEU A 295 5.51 -4.78 17.58
N GLY A 296 6.11 -3.72 17.04
CA GLY A 296 7.56 -3.54 16.98
C GLY A 296 8.23 -4.35 15.87
N ASP A 297 7.45 -4.81 14.90
CA ASP A 297 7.93 -5.56 13.74
C ASP A 297 8.62 -4.63 12.73
N LYS A 298 9.40 -5.23 11.82
CA LYS A 298 10.04 -4.53 10.70
C LYS A 298 9.03 -4.02 9.69
N ILE A 299 9.46 -3.07 8.86
CA ILE A 299 8.72 -2.65 7.67
C ILE A 299 8.38 -3.89 6.81
N PRO A 300 7.10 -4.09 6.43
CA PRO A 300 6.70 -5.23 5.61
C PRO A 300 7.46 -5.25 4.27
N PRO A 301 7.91 -6.41 3.77
CA PRO A 301 8.63 -6.52 2.50
C PRO A 301 7.87 -6.02 1.27
N LEU A 302 6.54 -5.90 1.34
CA LEU A 302 5.66 -5.41 0.27
C LEU A 302 5.64 -3.88 0.11
N MET A 303 6.41 -3.15 0.93
CA MET A 303 6.45 -1.70 0.89
C MET A 303 7.90 -1.24 0.86
N GLU A 304 8.17 -0.29 -0.02
CA GLU A 304 9.42 0.46 0.02
C GLU A 304 9.52 1.25 1.33
N SER A 305 10.74 1.38 1.87
CA SER A 305 10.99 2.03 3.17
C SER A 305 10.38 3.44 3.23
N PHE A 306 10.54 4.22 2.16
CA PHE A 306 9.95 5.55 2.05
C PHE A 306 8.41 5.53 2.09
N GLU A 307 7.78 4.65 1.30
CA GLU A 307 6.32 4.54 1.24
C GLU A 307 5.75 4.14 2.61
N ALA A 308 6.34 3.12 3.23
CA ALA A 308 5.93 2.64 4.54
C ALA A 308 6.02 3.74 5.60
N LEU A 309 7.13 4.49 5.63
CA LEU A 309 7.33 5.58 6.58
C LEU A 309 6.37 6.76 6.31
N ASP A 310 6.16 7.17 5.06
CA ASP A 310 5.20 8.23 4.71
C ASP A 310 3.79 7.86 5.16
N LEU A 311 3.32 6.64 4.83
CA LEU A 311 2.00 6.16 5.26
C LEU A 311 1.88 6.07 6.78
N LEU A 312 2.93 5.62 7.47
CA LEU A 312 2.96 5.52 8.93
C LEU A 312 2.85 6.91 9.57
N TYR A 313 3.69 7.87 9.18
CA TYR A 313 3.68 9.21 9.76
C TYR A 313 2.41 9.99 9.41
N GLN A 314 1.89 9.87 8.18
CA GLN A 314 0.57 10.41 7.85
C GLN A 314 -0.50 9.83 8.77
N SER A 315 -0.44 8.52 9.04
CA SER A 315 -1.40 7.89 9.90
C SER A 315 -1.28 8.30 11.36
N ILE A 316 -0.07 8.48 11.88
CA ILE A 316 0.14 8.94 13.27
C ILE A 316 -0.34 10.40 13.38
N ALA A 317 -0.01 11.24 12.39
CA ALA A 317 -0.44 12.63 12.35
C ALA A 317 -1.98 12.79 12.37
N ARG A 318 -2.72 11.93 11.65
CA ARG A 318 -4.20 11.89 11.69
C ARG A 318 -4.76 11.57 13.08
N GLN A 319 -4.01 10.89 13.94
CA GLN A 319 -4.42 10.54 15.30
C GLN A 319 -4.07 11.62 16.33
N LEU A 320 -3.26 12.61 15.96
CA LEU A 320 -2.98 13.76 16.82
C LEU A 320 -4.29 14.51 17.05
N LYS A 321 -4.59 14.83 18.31
CA LYS A 321 -5.79 15.59 18.69
C LYS A 321 -5.60 17.06 18.32
N LEU A 322 -5.75 17.37 17.04
CA LEU A 322 -5.63 18.74 16.56
C LEU A 322 -6.90 19.51 16.92
N ARG A 323 -6.76 20.55 17.76
CA ARG A 323 -7.85 21.51 17.96
C ARG A 323 -7.93 22.38 16.71
N ILE A 324 -8.86 22.05 15.81
CA ILE A 324 -9.11 22.84 14.61
C ILE A 324 -10.44 23.53 14.79
N GLU A 325 -10.39 24.86 14.90
CA GLU A 325 -11.60 25.68 14.75
C GLU A 325 -11.79 25.91 13.26
N ASN A 326 -12.73 25.16 12.65
CA ASN A 326 -13.06 25.35 11.24
C ASN A 326 -13.64 26.75 11.03
N TYR A 327 -13.05 27.54 10.11
CA TYR A 327 -13.60 28.81 9.63
C TYR A 327 -14.97 28.59 8.99
N THR A 328 -16.02 28.69 9.79
CA THR A 328 -17.40 28.59 9.33
C THR A 328 -18.04 29.95 9.54
N GLU A 329 -18.19 30.72 8.48
CA GLU A 329 -19.02 31.92 8.53
C GLU A 329 -20.45 31.56 8.18
N THR A 330 -21.37 32.25 8.82
CA THR A 330 -22.79 32.14 8.54
C THR A 330 -23.21 33.39 7.78
N GLU A 331 -23.59 33.22 6.51
CA GLU A 331 -24.13 34.31 5.70
C GLU A 331 -25.62 34.08 5.47
N GLN A 332 -26.42 35.13 5.58
CA GLN A 332 -27.83 35.09 5.20
C GLN A 332 -27.94 35.09 3.68
N ARG A 333 -28.43 33.98 3.12
CA ARG A 333 -28.66 33.85 1.68
C ARG A 333 -30.15 33.65 1.39
N PRO A 334 -30.68 34.27 0.32
CA PRO A 334 -32.07 34.09 -0.06
C PRO A 334 -32.28 32.66 -0.56
N VAL A 335 -33.23 31.95 0.05
CA VAL A 335 -33.62 30.58 -0.35
C VAL A 335 -34.74 30.64 -1.38
N PHE A 336 -35.67 31.57 -1.18
CA PHE A 336 -36.80 31.78 -2.06
C PHE A 336 -37.20 33.26 -2.08
N TRP A 337 -37.62 33.71 -3.26
CA TRP A 337 -38.12 35.06 -3.50
C TRP A 337 -39.62 35.00 -3.75
N PHE A 338 -40.40 35.85 -3.07
CA PHE A 338 -41.87 35.87 -3.13
C PHE A 338 -42.42 37.30 -3.16
N GLY A 339 -43.70 37.42 -3.49
CA GLY A 339 -44.35 38.70 -3.80
C GLY A 339 -43.92 39.20 -5.17
N GLU A 340 -44.85 39.80 -5.90
CA GLU A 340 -44.61 40.30 -7.26
C GLU A 340 -45.23 41.69 -7.42
N ARG A 341 -44.50 42.59 -8.07
CA ARG A 341 -45.03 43.87 -8.55
C ARG A 341 -44.53 44.14 -9.96
N SER A 342 -45.21 45.01 -10.69
CA SER A 342 -44.75 45.47 -12.00
C SER A 342 -43.34 46.05 -11.91
N PHE A 343 -42.52 45.71 -12.90
CA PHE A 343 -41.14 46.19 -13.02
C PHE A 343 -41.13 47.69 -13.28
N ASP A 344 -40.36 48.43 -12.48
CA ASP A 344 -40.15 49.86 -12.64
C ASP A 344 -38.77 50.10 -13.28
N PRO A 345 -38.68 50.49 -14.56
CA PRO A 345 -37.40 50.62 -15.26
C PRO A 345 -36.50 51.71 -14.69
N ASP A 346 -37.04 52.68 -13.95
CA ASP A 346 -36.27 53.78 -13.37
C ASP A 346 -35.71 53.43 -11.99
N ARG A 347 -36.26 52.40 -11.32
CA ARG A 347 -35.90 52.00 -9.95
C ARG A 347 -35.30 50.60 -9.85
N ASP A 348 -35.64 49.71 -10.77
CA ASP A 348 -35.32 48.29 -10.66
C ASP A 348 -34.11 47.87 -11.49
N ASN A 349 -33.29 47.01 -10.90
CA ASN A 349 -32.27 46.26 -11.64
C ASN A 349 -32.85 44.98 -12.27
N LEU A 350 -32.13 44.40 -13.23
CA LEU A 350 -32.57 43.21 -13.97
C LEU A 350 -32.49 41.88 -13.19
N ARG A 351 -32.08 41.88 -11.91
CA ARG A 351 -31.99 40.65 -11.11
C ARG A 351 -33.37 40.24 -10.59
N HIS A 352 -33.65 38.94 -10.45
CA HIS A 352 -34.91 38.45 -9.86
C HIS A 352 -36.19 38.93 -10.57
N LEU A 353 -36.12 39.07 -11.90
CA LEU A 353 -37.29 39.31 -12.75
C LEU A 353 -38.02 38.00 -13.04
N THR A 354 -39.32 38.09 -13.22
CA THR A 354 -40.17 37.01 -13.69
C THR A 354 -41.19 37.54 -14.69
N PHE A 355 -41.81 36.66 -15.46
CA PHE A 355 -42.90 37.02 -16.35
C PHE A 355 -44.22 36.77 -15.63
N GLY A 356 -45.11 37.75 -15.69
CA GLY A 356 -46.46 37.62 -15.17
C GLY A 356 -47.47 38.27 -16.12
N PHE A 357 -48.70 38.35 -15.65
CA PHE A 357 -49.76 39.08 -16.35
C PHE A 357 -50.19 40.28 -15.51
N ASP A 358 -50.47 41.39 -16.17
CA ASP A 358 -51.10 42.55 -15.55
C ASP A 358 -52.61 42.30 -15.30
N ASP A 359 -53.31 43.27 -14.73
CA ASP A 359 -54.75 43.17 -14.47
C ASP A 359 -55.60 43.06 -15.76
N GLY A 360 -55.01 43.39 -16.91
CA GLY A 360 -55.61 43.26 -18.24
C GLY A 360 -55.35 41.90 -18.91
N GLY A 361 -54.50 41.05 -18.32
CA GLY A 361 -54.10 39.77 -18.90
C GLY A 361 -52.98 39.88 -19.94
N GLU A 362 -52.33 41.05 -20.06
CA GLU A 362 -51.17 41.25 -20.93
C GLU A 362 -49.89 40.83 -20.21
N VAL A 363 -48.91 40.31 -20.97
CA VAL A 363 -47.64 39.86 -20.39
C VAL A 363 -46.80 41.05 -19.95
N GLU A 364 -46.42 41.08 -18.67
CA GLU A 364 -45.52 42.09 -18.11
C GLU A 364 -44.32 41.46 -17.40
N LEU A 365 -43.25 42.25 -17.26
CA LEU A 365 -42.13 41.92 -16.39
C LEU A 365 -42.51 42.27 -14.95
N LYS A 366 -42.41 41.30 -14.06
CA LYS A 366 -42.60 41.48 -12.62
C LYS A 366 -41.28 41.36 -11.86
N LYS A 367 -41.13 42.18 -10.83
CA LYS A 367 -40.02 42.18 -9.89
C LYS A 367 -40.43 41.46 -8.62
N ARG A 368 -39.65 40.47 -8.17
CA ARG A 368 -39.88 39.84 -6.86
C ARG A 368 -39.40 40.77 -5.74
N THR A 369 -40.27 41.03 -4.75
CA THR A 369 -40.06 42.10 -3.76
C THR A 369 -39.50 41.61 -2.42
N HIS A 370 -39.80 40.37 -2.04
CA HIS A 370 -39.40 39.81 -0.76
C HIS A 370 -38.52 38.58 -0.95
N ALA A 371 -37.62 38.36 0.00
CA ALA A 371 -36.81 37.15 0.08
C ALA A 371 -36.92 36.56 1.48
N GLU A 372 -37.17 35.26 1.54
CA GLU A 372 -36.88 34.50 2.75
C GLU A 372 -35.39 34.15 2.73
N THR A 373 -34.66 34.60 3.74
CA THR A 373 -33.24 34.28 3.91
C THR A 373 -33.07 33.15 4.90
N MET A 374 -32.06 32.30 4.66
CA MET A 374 -31.60 31.35 5.66
C MET A 374 -30.12 31.59 5.95
N ASN A 375 -29.75 31.32 7.19
CA ASN A 375 -28.36 31.25 7.63
C ASN A 375 -27.72 30.00 7.01
N ILE A 376 -26.86 30.19 6.01
CA ILE A 376 -26.09 29.09 5.42
C ILE A 376 -24.68 29.11 6.00
N PRO A 377 -24.30 28.14 6.85
CA PRO A 377 -22.92 27.99 7.25
C PRO A 377 -22.10 27.55 6.04
N HIS A 378 -21.02 28.26 5.75
CA HIS A 378 -20.09 27.87 4.70
C HIS A 378 -18.66 27.97 5.22
N LYS A 379 -17.82 27.05 4.76
CA LYS A 379 -16.40 27.09 5.09
C LYS A 379 -15.74 28.19 4.29
N ILE A 380 -15.10 29.15 4.96
CA ILE A 380 -14.26 30.12 4.28
C ILE A 380 -12.89 29.48 4.09
N SER A 381 -12.45 29.41 2.84
CA SER A 381 -11.04 29.21 2.51
C SER A 381 -10.48 30.59 2.16
N PRO A 382 -9.70 31.22 3.04
CA PRO A 382 -9.08 32.50 2.72
C PRO A 382 -8.16 32.33 1.51
N ARG A 383 -8.27 33.21 0.51
CA ARG A 383 -7.32 33.24 -0.61
C ARG A 383 -5.98 33.80 -0.11
N GLY A 384 -4.88 33.10 -0.38
CA GLY A 384 -3.53 33.65 -0.21
C GLY A 384 -2.76 33.21 1.04
N PHE A 385 -2.91 31.95 1.49
CA PHE A 385 -2.08 31.40 2.56
C PHE A 385 -0.58 31.55 2.23
N PRO A 386 0.26 32.05 3.15
CA PRO A 386 1.68 32.24 2.87
C PRO A 386 2.34 30.91 2.51
N GLU A 387 3.36 30.98 1.66
CA GLU A 387 4.26 29.86 1.43
C GLU A 387 4.81 29.37 2.78
N THR A 388 4.61 28.10 3.10
CA THR A 388 5.04 27.51 4.37
C THR A 388 6.24 26.62 4.14
N ARG A 389 7.35 26.96 4.78
CA ARG A 389 8.60 26.21 4.68
C ARG A 389 9.04 25.73 6.05
N PHE A 390 9.37 24.45 6.10
CA PHE A 390 10.05 23.87 7.24
C PHE A 390 11.55 23.92 6.93
N CYS A 391 12.17 25.07 7.19
CA CYS A 391 13.47 25.42 6.63
C CYS A 391 14.62 24.55 7.09
N LEU A 392 14.63 24.07 8.33
CA LEU A 392 15.73 23.25 8.85
C LEU A 392 15.15 22.20 9.78
N LEU A 393 15.22 20.95 9.34
CA LEU A 393 15.11 19.80 10.21
C LEU A 393 16.54 19.35 10.46
N ASP A 394 17.03 19.57 11.68
CA ASP A 394 18.31 19.04 12.13
C ASP A 394 18.25 17.52 12.02
N THR A 395 19.19 16.96 11.25
CA THR A 395 19.29 15.52 11.06
C THR A 395 20.61 14.98 11.57
N SER A 396 21.26 15.68 12.51
CA SER A 396 22.53 15.28 13.11
C SER A 396 22.46 14.02 13.97
N GLY A 397 23.61 13.48 14.33
CA GLY A 397 23.71 12.28 15.16
C GLY A 397 22.96 12.39 16.49
N SER A 398 22.90 13.57 17.11
CA SER A 398 22.19 13.82 18.38
C SER A 398 20.67 13.66 18.25
N MET A 399 20.13 13.79 17.04
CA MET A 399 18.70 13.60 16.78
C MET A 399 18.26 12.14 16.88
N LYS A 400 19.20 11.17 16.90
CA LYS A 400 18.91 9.76 17.16
C LYS A 400 18.57 9.46 18.62
N TYR A 401 18.99 10.31 19.55
CA TYR A 401 18.82 10.04 20.98
C TYR A 401 17.40 10.40 21.42
N ASN A 402 17.01 9.94 22.61
CA ASN A 402 15.82 10.44 23.28
C ASN A 402 16.04 11.90 23.73
N THR A 403 14.97 12.54 24.23
CA THR A 403 15.03 13.94 24.69
C THR A 403 16.06 14.16 25.79
N ASP A 404 16.36 13.12 26.57
CA ASP A 404 17.29 13.16 27.70
C ASP A 404 18.76 12.86 27.31
N ASN A 405 19.04 12.63 26.02
CA ASN A 405 20.37 12.29 25.50
C ASN A 405 21.01 11.02 26.11
N GLU A 406 20.19 10.07 26.53
CA GLU A 406 20.67 8.85 27.17
C GLU A 406 21.42 7.95 26.18
N HIS A 407 22.57 7.44 26.60
CA HIS A 407 23.42 6.57 25.80
C HIS A 407 24.08 5.50 26.65
N ASP A 408 24.42 4.37 26.03
CA ASP A 408 25.18 3.31 26.66
C ASP A 408 26.67 3.67 26.77
N ASN A 409 27.44 2.80 27.43
CA ASN A 409 28.89 2.98 27.61
C ASN A 409 29.70 2.99 26.28
N ARG A 410 29.06 2.69 25.14
CA ARG A 410 29.66 2.73 23.80
C ARG A 410 29.22 3.97 23.02
N GLY A 411 28.48 4.89 23.65
CA GLY A 411 27.91 6.06 23.00
C GLY A 411 26.76 5.75 22.05
N SER A 412 26.12 4.58 22.18
CA SER A 412 24.93 4.23 21.38
C SER A 412 23.66 4.73 22.09
N PRO A 413 22.68 5.28 21.36
CA PRO A 413 21.41 5.71 21.96
C PRO A 413 20.71 4.56 22.70
N ILE A 414 20.24 4.82 23.91
CA ILE A 414 19.38 3.90 24.66
C ILE A 414 17.99 4.52 24.83
N ASN A 415 16.99 3.70 25.15
CA ASN A 415 15.61 4.14 25.39
C ASN A 415 14.96 4.91 24.21
N ILE A 416 15.42 4.69 22.98
CA ILE A 416 14.85 5.29 21.75
C ILE A 416 13.57 4.60 21.26
N GLY A 417 13.08 3.61 22.02
CA GLY A 417 11.83 2.91 21.73
C GLY A 417 11.94 1.89 20.59
N LYS A 418 10.86 1.66 19.86
CA LYS A 418 10.76 0.61 18.83
C LYS A 418 11.43 1.04 17.54
N THR A 419 12.38 0.23 17.07
CA THR A 419 13.15 0.51 15.83
C THR A 419 12.72 -0.31 14.61
N GLY A 420 11.75 -1.22 14.77
CA GLY A 420 11.31 -2.11 13.69
C GLY A 420 10.74 -1.35 12.48
N ALA A 421 9.66 -0.58 12.69
CA ALA A 421 9.02 0.20 11.63
C ALA A 421 9.63 1.61 11.47
N ILE A 422 10.22 2.16 12.54
CA ILE A 422 10.84 3.50 12.57
C ILE A 422 12.34 3.32 12.84
N PRO A 423 13.22 3.36 11.82
CA PRO A 423 14.63 2.98 11.98
C PRO A 423 15.41 3.75 13.05
N TRP A 424 15.01 4.99 13.32
CA TRP A 424 15.61 5.86 14.35
C TRP A 424 14.94 5.78 15.72
N GLY A 425 13.91 4.94 15.88
CA GLY A 425 13.19 4.76 17.15
C GLY A 425 12.03 5.75 17.34
N ASP A 426 10.92 5.26 17.88
CA ASP A 426 9.69 6.01 18.16
C ASP A 426 9.74 6.90 19.42
N ASN A 427 10.88 6.93 20.12
CA ASN A 427 11.16 7.85 21.23
C ASN A 427 12.41 8.72 20.97
N SER A 428 12.81 8.87 19.70
CA SER A 428 13.93 9.75 19.33
C SER A 428 13.49 11.19 19.08
N LYS A 429 14.40 12.15 19.25
CA LYS A 429 14.15 13.56 18.91
C LYS A 429 13.76 13.74 17.44
N TYR A 430 14.38 12.95 16.55
CA TYR A 430 14.04 12.95 15.13
C TYR A 430 12.61 12.49 14.86
N HIS A 431 12.14 11.46 15.56
CA HIS A 431 10.74 11.04 15.49
C HIS A 431 9.79 12.18 15.83
N TYR A 432 10.06 12.90 16.92
CA TYR A 432 9.26 14.04 17.33
C TYR A 432 9.32 15.19 16.32
N ALA A 433 10.49 15.49 15.76
CA ALA A 433 10.64 16.47 14.67
C ALA A 433 9.73 16.13 13.48
N LEU A 434 9.67 14.85 13.09
CA LEU A 434 8.77 14.38 12.04
C LEU A 434 7.30 14.44 12.43
N LEU A 435 6.93 14.15 13.68
CA LEU A 435 5.56 14.37 14.16
C LEU A 435 5.16 15.84 14.06
N GLY A 436 6.07 16.76 14.37
CA GLY A 436 5.85 18.20 14.18
C GLY A 436 5.59 18.56 12.72
N TRP A 437 6.42 18.03 11.82
CA TRP A 437 6.31 18.29 10.40
C TRP A 437 5.05 17.66 9.77
N TYR A 438 4.80 16.37 10.00
CA TYR A 438 3.60 15.70 9.50
C TYR A 438 2.31 16.21 10.16
N GLY A 439 2.37 16.64 11.43
CA GLY A 439 1.26 17.31 12.11
C GLY A 439 0.88 18.62 11.41
N LEU A 440 1.86 19.42 10.98
CA LEU A 440 1.63 20.61 10.16
C LEU A 440 1.01 20.26 8.80
N LEU A 441 1.52 19.23 8.11
CA LEU A 441 0.95 18.80 6.83
C LEU A 441 -0.51 18.37 6.99
N GLU A 442 -0.82 17.61 8.04
CA GLU A 442 -2.19 17.18 8.34
C GLU A 442 -3.09 18.37 8.71
N TYR A 443 -2.60 19.33 9.50
CA TYR A 443 -3.32 20.59 9.78
C TYR A 443 -3.65 21.36 8.49
N LEU A 444 -2.66 21.54 7.60
CA LEU A 444 -2.86 22.21 6.32
C LEU A 444 -3.85 21.43 5.43
N LYS A 445 -3.79 20.10 5.45
CA LYS A 445 -4.71 19.23 4.71
C LYS A 445 -6.15 19.35 5.21
N GLN A 446 -6.36 19.28 6.52
CA GLN A 446 -7.70 19.36 7.14
C GLN A 446 -8.36 20.73 6.94
N ASN A 447 -7.56 21.80 6.80
CA ASN A 447 -8.03 23.15 6.49
C ASN A 447 -8.08 23.47 4.98
N HIS A 448 -7.84 22.48 4.10
CA HIS A 448 -7.78 22.65 2.63
C HIS A 448 -6.72 23.67 2.14
N LEU A 449 -5.71 23.95 2.95
CA LEU A 449 -4.62 24.88 2.67
C LEU A 449 -3.44 24.20 1.98
N LEU A 450 -3.28 22.88 2.14
CA LEU A 450 -2.13 22.14 1.60
C LEU A 450 -1.97 22.29 0.08
N ASN A 451 -3.08 22.32 -0.66
CA ASN A 451 -3.07 22.51 -2.12
C ASN A 451 -2.88 23.97 -2.55
N GLN A 452 -2.95 24.91 -1.60
CA GLN A 452 -2.82 26.36 -1.85
C GLN A 452 -1.47 26.91 -1.39
N THR A 453 -0.65 26.10 -0.72
CA THR A 453 0.66 26.50 -0.21
C THR A 453 1.76 25.65 -0.83
N THR A 454 2.88 26.29 -1.14
CA THR A 454 4.09 25.57 -1.54
C THR A 454 4.80 25.09 -0.28
N ILE A 455 5.04 23.77 -0.20
CA ILE A 455 5.80 23.15 0.88
C ILE A 455 7.27 23.04 0.46
N GLY A 456 8.17 23.36 1.37
CA GLY A 456 9.60 23.11 1.23
C GLY A 456 10.21 22.60 2.54
N LEU A 457 11.27 21.80 2.42
CA LEU A 457 12.04 21.29 3.53
C LEU A 457 13.53 21.52 3.31
N GLY A 458 14.24 22.00 4.33
CA GLY A 458 15.70 21.88 4.39
C GLY A 458 16.10 20.82 5.42
N ASN A 459 16.92 19.86 5.02
CA ASN A 459 17.52 18.84 5.86
C ASN A 459 18.98 19.23 6.07
N VAL A 460 19.33 19.49 7.34
CA VAL A 460 20.65 20.01 7.72
C VAL A 460 21.37 18.98 8.57
N SER A 461 22.52 18.56 8.07
CA SER A 461 23.51 17.84 8.84
C SER A 461 24.89 18.14 8.25
N SER A 462 25.64 17.13 7.80
CA SER A 462 26.96 17.33 7.18
C SER A 462 26.86 18.09 5.86
N GLU A 463 25.71 17.96 5.18
CA GLU A 463 25.34 18.72 3.99
C GLU A 463 24.00 19.43 4.21
N THR A 464 23.78 20.54 3.51
CA THR A 464 22.49 21.24 3.49
C THR A 464 21.69 20.86 2.25
N ARG A 465 20.70 19.99 2.43
CA ARG A 465 19.80 19.53 1.35
C ARG A 465 18.50 20.29 1.40
N ILE A 466 18.05 20.81 0.26
CA ILE A 466 16.82 21.61 0.16
C ILE A 466 15.92 20.96 -0.89
N ALA A 467 14.75 20.51 -0.44
CA ALA A 467 13.71 19.93 -1.28
C ALA A 467 12.56 20.91 -1.48
N ARG A 468 11.92 20.88 -2.66
CA ARG A 468 10.83 21.80 -3.01
C ARG A 468 9.63 21.00 -3.53
N GLY A 469 8.45 21.35 -3.04
CA GLY A 469 7.24 20.57 -3.30
C GLY A 469 7.07 19.45 -2.27
N LEU A 470 5.82 19.03 -2.10
CA LEU A 470 5.41 18.13 -1.03
C LEU A 470 6.14 16.78 -1.06
N GLU A 471 6.17 16.12 -2.23
CA GLU A 471 6.72 14.77 -2.36
C GLU A 471 8.25 14.74 -2.20
N GLU A 472 8.98 15.69 -2.80
CA GLU A 472 10.43 15.82 -2.58
C GLU A 472 10.73 16.12 -1.10
N SER A 473 9.94 17.00 -0.48
CA SER A 473 10.09 17.34 0.94
C SER A 473 9.86 16.12 1.84
N LYS A 474 8.87 15.25 1.53
CA LYS A 474 8.67 13.99 2.26
C LYS A 474 9.85 13.05 2.13
N ARG A 475 10.39 12.88 0.92
CA ARG A 475 11.55 12.01 0.70
C ARG A 475 12.74 12.50 1.49
N GLU A 476 12.98 13.80 1.49
CA GLU A 476 14.09 14.41 2.22
C GLU A 476 13.88 14.35 3.74
N ALA A 477 12.65 14.51 4.24
CA ALA A 477 12.31 14.35 5.65
C ALA A 477 12.47 12.90 6.14
N LEU A 478 12.28 11.91 5.28
CA LEU A 478 12.39 10.50 5.64
C LEU A 478 13.79 9.92 5.34
N SER A 479 14.74 10.77 4.98
CA SER A 479 16.13 10.41 4.65
C SER A 479 17.15 11.18 5.52
N PRO A 480 17.15 11.01 6.85
CA PRO A 480 18.12 11.67 7.73
C PRO A 480 19.57 11.27 7.43
N GLN A 481 20.51 12.21 7.64
CA GLN A 481 21.94 12.00 7.38
C GLN A 481 22.70 11.51 8.61
N PHE A 482 22.34 11.98 9.79
CA PHE A 482 22.92 11.65 11.10
C PHE A 482 24.42 11.95 11.26
N GLY A 483 24.88 13.06 10.67
CA GLY A 483 26.24 13.59 10.79
C GLY A 483 26.37 14.74 11.78
N GLY A 484 27.31 15.67 11.53
CA GLY A 484 27.39 16.95 12.28
C GLY A 484 26.35 17.95 11.79
N THR A 485 26.11 19.07 12.48
CA THR A 485 25.16 20.11 12.05
C THR A 485 25.90 21.29 11.43
N VAL A 486 25.95 21.38 10.10
CA VAL A 486 26.59 22.47 9.35
C VAL A 486 25.61 23.04 8.33
N ILE A 487 25.47 24.37 8.28
CA ILE A 487 24.67 25.03 7.25
C ILE A 487 25.60 25.60 6.18
N GLU A 488 25.46 25.16 4.94
CA GLU A 488 26.23 25.69 3.82
C GLU A 488 25.86 27.15 3.55
N ASP A 489 26.85 28.06 3.61
CA ASP A 489 26.65 29.50 3.41
C ASP A 489 25.97 29.83 2.07
N SER A 490 26.33 29.11 1.02
CA SER A 490 25.75 29.26 -0.32
C SER A 490 24.25 28.94 -0.38
N LYS A 491 23.76 28.08 0.53
CA LYS A 491 22.38 27.59 0.59
C LYS A 491 21.46 28.44 1.46
N ILE A 492 21.98 29.35 2.28
CA ILE A 492 21.18 30.24 3.15
C ILE A 492 20.18 31.06 2.34
N LYS A 493 20.59 31.56 1.16
CA LYS A 493 19.69 32.31 0.28
C LYS A 493 18.56 31.43 -0.28
N ASP A 494 18.81 30.15 -0.49
CA ASP A 494 17.80 29.20 -0.95
C ASP A 494 16.82 28.82 0.16
N ILE A 495 17.30 28.70 1.41
CA ILE A 495 16.49 28.47 2.62
C ILE A 495 15.47 29.61 2.76
N PHE A 496 15.94 30.86 2.71
CA PHE A 496 15.12 32.07 2.88
C PHE A 496 14.64 32.70 1.57
N ARG A 497 14.43 31.90 0.52
CA ARG A 497 13.93 32.44 -0.77
C ARG A 497 12.52 33.05 -0.63
N GLY A 498 12.10 33.95 -1.52
CA GLY A 498 10.73 34.47 -1.50
C GLY A 498 10.52 35.57 -0.45
N ARG A 499 9.27 35.88 -0.09
CA ARG A 499 8.95 36.99 0.85
C ARG A 499 7.79 36.60 1.76
N ARG A 500 7.87 36.97 3.04
CA ARG A 500 6.79 36.78 4.04
C ARG A 500 6.30 35.33 4.21
N SER A 501 7.11 34.35 3.85
CA SER A 501 6.87 32.94 4.13
C SER A 501 6.77 32.66 5.64
N LEU A 502 6.03 31.61 6.00
CA LEU A 502 6.05 31.04 7.35
C LEU A 502 7.19 30.03 7.43
N ILE A 503 8.13 30.24 8.36
CA ILE A 503 9.37 29.46 8.45
C ILE A 503 9.54 28.86 9.83
N TYR A 504 9.70 27.53 9.88
CA TYR A 504 10.08 26.79 11.07
C TYR A 504 11.49 26.21 10.96
N THR A 505 12.20 26.18 12.07
CA THR A 505 13.45 25.41 12.21
C THR A 505 13.38 24.59 13.49
N ILE A 506 13.77 23.32 13.43
CA ILE A 506 13.85 22.40 14.57
C ILE A 506 15.31 21.94 14.69
N SER A 507 15.89 22.09 15.88
CA SER A 507 17.22 21.55 16.22
C SER A 507 17.30 21.19 17.70
N ASP A 508 18.21 20.29 18.03
CA ASP A 508 18.54 19.90 19.41
C ASP A 508 19.95 20.33 19.86
N GLY A 509 20.70 21.05 19.01
CA GLY A 509 22.13 21.27 19.21
C GLY A 509 22.71 22.46 18.45
N ASP A 510 24.01 22.68 18.62
CA ASP A 510 24.72 23.80 18.01
C ASP A 510 25.00 23.55 16.52
N ILE A 511 24.97 24.63 15.73
CA ILE A 511 25.46 24.62 14.35
C ILE A 511 26.97 24.93 14.40
N PHE A 512 27.80 24.00 13.92
CA PHE A 512 29.26 24.09 14.03
C PHE A 512 29.84 25.38 13.43
N ASN A 513 29.28 25.85 12.31
CA ASN A 513 29.71 27.07 11.64
C ASN A 513 28.81 28.28 11.92
N TRP A 514 28.06 28.28 13.04
CA TRP A 514 27.11 29.35 13.36
C TRP A 514 27.74 30.75 13.28
N GLU A 515 28.93 30.95 13.85
CA GLU A 515 29.59 32.25 13.86
C GLU A 515 29.84 32.81 12.46
N ASP A 516 30.11 31.93 11.48
CA ASP A 516 30.41 32.33 10.11
C ASP A 516 29.15 32.74 9.33
N ILE A 517 28.00 32.14 9.69
CA ILE A 517 26.74 32.30 8.95
C ILE A 517 25.68 33.13 9.66
N LYS A 518 25.86 33.41 10.96
CA LYS A 518 24.91 34.06 11.87
C LYS A 518 24.25 35.29 11.27
N ASP A 519 25.03 36.25 10.78
CA ASP A 519 24.50 37.52 10.31
C ASP A 519 23.64 37.36 9.05
N LYS A 520 24.06 36.48 8.13
CA LYS A 520 23.30 36.16 6.91
C LYS A 520 22.01 35.44 7.26
N PHE A 521 22.08 34.50 8.20
CA PHE A 521 20.94 33.73 8.66
C PHE A 521 19.88 34.63 9.32
N ILE A 522 20.29 35.44 10.30
CA ILE A 522 19.40 36.36 11.03
C ILE A 522 18.78 37.38 10.07
N LYS A 523 19.57 37.91 9.12
CA LYS A 523 19.06 38.80 8.08
C LYS A 523 17.96 38.14 7.25
N GLY A 524 18.19 36.91 6.79
CA GLY A 524 17.19 36.14 6.05
C GLY A 524 15.93 35.89 6.88
N ALA A 525 16.08 35.38 8.10
CA ALA A 525 14.97 35.06 9.00
C ALA A 525 14.04 36.26 9.29
N ARG A 526 14.59 37.48 9.41
CA ARG A 526 13.83 38.71 9.68
C ARG A 526 12.87 39.12 8.57
N GLU A 527 13.05 38.63 7.34
CA GLU A 527 12.15 38.92 6.21
C GLU A 527 10.89 38.04 6.20
N HIS A 528 10.78 37.12 7.16
CA HIS A 528 9.78 36.05 7.22
C HIS A 528 9.09 35.96 8.59
N HIS A 529 7.98 35.22 8.65
CA HIS A 529 7.37 34.80 9.90
C HIS A 529 8.15 33.60 10.45
N TYR A 530 9.25 33.88 11.14
CA TYR A 530 10.22 32.88 11.58
C TYR A 530 10.00 32.41 13.02
N PHE A 531 10.11 31.09 13.22
CA PHE A 531 10.08 30.42 14.52
C PHE A 531 11.18 29.36 14.60
N HIS A 532 11.90 29.36 15.71
CA HIS A 532 12.86 28.31 16.05
C HIS A 532 12.31 27.47 17.20
N LEU A 533 12.31 26.15 17.01
CA LEU A 533 11.86 25.16 17.99
C LEU A 533 13.09 24.40 18.48
N GLN A 534 13.52 24.71 19.69
CA GLN A 534 14.70 24.10 20.32
C GLN A 534 14.26 22.88 21.12
N ILE A 535 14.79 21.71 20.78
CA ILE A 535 14.61 20.49 21.58
C ILE A 535 15.70 20.45 22.64
N GLY A 536 15.32 20.41 23.92
CA GLY A 536 16.28 20.44 25.02
C GLY A 536 16.75 21.87 25.39
N PRO A 537 17.92 22.01 26.02
CA PRO A 537 18.36 23.29 26.59
C PRO A 537 18.73 24.32 25.52
N LYS A 538 18.71 25.60 25.90
CA LYS A 538 19.19 26.71 25.08
C LYS A 538 20.69 26.57 24.77
N ASN A 539 21.06 27.04 23.60
CA ASN A 539 22.42 27.08 23.09
C ASN A 539 22.75 28.47 22.52
N LYS A 540 23.98 28.65 22.01
CA LYS A 540 24.44 29.97 21.53
C LYS A 540 23.60 30.51 20.37
N MET A 541 23.17 29.65 19.45
CA MET A 541 22.28 30.02 18.35
C MET A 541 20.96 30.56 18.89
N THR A 542 20.32 29.85 19.83
CA THR A 542 19.03 30.28 20.40
C THR A 542 19.13 31.63 21.08
N GLU A 543 20.19 31.88 21.86
CA GLU A 543 20.42 33.18 22.49
C GLU A 543 20.58 34.29 21.47
N ASP A 544 21.31 34.03 20.38
CA ASP A 544 21.54 35.00 19.32
C ASP A 544 20.26 35.33 18.54
N LEU A 545 19.41 34.34 18.30
CA LEU A 545 18.10 34.53 17.69
C LEU A 545 17.21 35.42 18.58
N GLU A 546 17.14 35.12 19.89
CA GLU A 546 16.36 35.90 20.85
C GLU A 546 16.87 37.35 20.98
N LYS A 547 18.20 37.55 21.09
CA LYS A 547 18.84 38.88 21.10
C LYS A 547 18.47 39.70 19.86
N ASN A 548 18.17 39.03 18.75
CA ASN A 548 17.77 39.65 17.49
C ASN A 548 16.25 39.73 17.28
N SER A 549 15.45 39.53 18.34
CA SER A 549 13.99 39.57 18.35
C SER A 549 13.30 38.49 17.50
N LEU A 550 14.01 37.40 17.22
CA LEU A 550 13.43 36.21 16.59
C LEU A 550 12.85 35.29 17.66
N LYS A 551 11.75 34.62 17.34
CA LYS A 551 11.02 33.78 18.31
C LYS A 551 11.69 32.41 18.45
N VAL A 552 12.14 32.11 19.66
CA VAL A 552 12.60 30.78 20.07
C VAL A 552 11.59 30.16 21.03
N ILE A 553 11.29 28.88 20.83
CA ILE A 553 10.34 28.12 21.65
C ILE A 553 11.07 26.84 22.09
N GLU A 554 11.23 26.70 23.40
CA GLU A 554 11.78 25.49 23.99
C GLU A 554 10.75 24.37 24.01
N ILE A 555 11.19 23.18 23.64
CA ILE A 555 10.39 21.97 23.59
C ILE A 555 10.98 20.99 24.59
N ARG A 556 10.26 20.81 25.70
CA ARG A 556 10.68 19.98 26.83
C ARG A 556 10.28 18.51 26.67
N ASN A 557 9.21 18.26 25.93
CA ASN A 557 8.74 16.92 25.58
C ASN A 557 8.41 16.91 24.08
N GLY A 558 8.90 15.92 23.36
CA GLY A 558 8.68 15.76 21.93
C GLY A 558 7.21 15.58 21.53
N GLU A 559 6.35 15.08 22.42
CA GLU A 559 4.89 15.01 22.19
C GLU A 559 4.24 16.39 22.06
N ASP A 560 4.81 17.43 22.69
CA ASP A 560 4.28 18.79 22.64
C ASP A 560 4.71 19.53 21.36
N LEU A 561 5.73 19.03 20.65
CA LEU A 561 6.26 19.67 19.45
C LEU A 561 5.19 19.83 18.36
N ALA A 562 4.43 18.77 18.09
CA ALA A 562 3.39 18.80 17.06
C ALA A 562 2.26 19.77 17.41
N ASN A 563 1.82 19.77 18.67
CA ASN A 563 0.80 20.70 19.14
C ASN A 563 1.29 22.15 19.06
N LYS A 564 2.55 22.42 19.41
CA LYS A 564 3.13 23.76 19.33
C LYS A 564 3.30 24.27 17.91
N VAL A 565 3.79 23.45 16.98
CA VAL A 565 3.86 23.82 15.56
C VAL A 565 2.48 24.28 15.07
N ILE A 566 1.43 23.54 15.45
CA ILE A 566 0.07 23.81 15.01
C ILE A 566 -0.51 25.07 15.68
N GLU A 567 -0.34 25.23 16.99
CA GLU A 567 -0.75 26.44 17.72
C GLU A 567 -0.08 27.71 17.17
N ILE A 568 1.21 27.63 16.82
CA ILE A 568 1.94 28.74 16.21
C ILE A 568 1.40 29.04 14.81
N THR A 569 1.13 28.00 14.02
CA THR A 569 0.59 28.15 12.67
C THR A 569 -0.78 28.83 12.71
N ASP A 570 -1.67 28.35 13.57
CA ASP A 570 -3.02 28.89 13.77
C ASP A 570 -2.98 30.33 14.28
N SER A 571 -2.18 30.62 15.31
CA SER A 571 -2.06 31.98 15.86
C SER A 571 -1.41 32.98 14.90
N SER A 572 -0.47 32.54 14.06
CA SER A 572 0.14 33.39 13.02
C SER A 572 -0.84 33.70 11.90
N PHE A 573 -1.75 32.76 11.61
CA PHE A 573 -2.81 32.93 10.62
C PHE A 573 -3.93 33.85 11.13
N ARG A 574 -4.38 33.70 12.38
CA ARG A 574 -5.47 34.52 12.98
C ARG A 574 -5.14 35.99 13.21
N ARG A 575 -3.86 36.37 13.21
CA ARG A 575 -3.42 37.75 13.45
C ARG A 575 -3.24 38.57 12.17
N GLN A 576 -3.38 37.94 11.00
CA GLN A 576 -3.45 38.60 9.69
C GLN A 576 -4.91 38.91 9.37
#